data_AF-A0A2V7C0W7-F1
#
_entry.id   AF-A0A2V7C0W7-F1
#
_cell.length_a   1.000
_cell.length_b   1.000
_cell.length_c   1.000
_cell.angle_alpha   90.00
_cell.angle_beta   90.00
_cell.angle_gamma   90.00
#
_symmetry.space_group_name_H-M   'P 1'
#
loop_
_entity.id
_entity.type
_entity.pdbx_description
1 polymer ?
#
loop_
_entity_poly.entity_id
_entity_poly.type
_entity_poly.pdbx_seq_one_letter_code
_entity_poly.pdbx_strand_id
1 'polypeptide(L)' 'MRKAPATADTPAIAITSFALSGNQQKAKNAGASTYLAKPYSPFDLLEMIRKPVPEG' A
#
# COMPACT_ATOMS: atom_id res chain seq x y z
N MET A 1 5.73 -7.05 6.73
CA MET A 1 4.27 -7.24 6.90
C MET A 1 3.76 -8.55 6.28
N ARG A 2 4.52 -9.23 5.42
CA ARG A 2 4.20 -10.58 4.89
C ARG A 2 4.67 -11.78 5.75
N LYS A 3 4.94 -11.59 7.05
CA LYS A 3 5.44 -12.67 7.93
C LYS A 3 4.32 -13.42 8.68
N ALA A 4 3.07 -12.95 8.60
CA ALA A 4 1.92 -13.64 9.17
C ALA A 4 1.18 -14.40 8.05
N PRO A 5 1.12 -15.74 8.09
CA PRO A 5 0.47 -16.55 7.04
C PRO A 5 -0.99 -16.15 6.81
N ALA A 6 -1.70 -15.74 7.86
CA ALA A 6 -3.11 -15.35 7.80
C ALA A 6 -3.37 -14.05 7.01
N THR A 7 -2.35 -13.25 6.72
CA THR A 7 -2.50 -11.96 6.01
C THR A 7 -1.58 -11.87 4.80
N ALA A 8 -1.09 -13.01 4.29
CA ALA A 8 -0.16 -13.04 3.16
C ALA A 8 -0.82 -12.51 1.87
N ASP A 9 -2.09 -12.85 1.68
CA ASP A 9 -2.88 -12.50 0.49
C ASP A 9 -3.71 -11.22 0.69
N THR A 10 -3.73 -10.66 1.90
CA THR A 10 -4.46 -9.42 2.17
C THR A 10 -3.74 -8.23 1.54
N PRO A 11 -4.39 -7.47 0.64
CA PRO A 11 -3.78 -6.28 0.07
C PRO A 11 -3.48 -5.22 1.14
N ALA A 12 -2.25 -4.68 1.13
CA ALA A 12 -1.82 -3.69 2.11
C ALA A 12 -1.48 -2.36 1.43
N ILE A 13 -2.12 -1.28 1.90
CA ILE A 13 -1.86 0.10 1.46
C ILE A 13 -1.01 0.81 2.52
N ALA A 14 0.21 1.23 2.17
CA ALA A 14 1.05 2.01 3.05
C ALA A 14 0.76 3.52 2.88
N ILE A 15 0.25 4.17 3.93
CA ILE A 15 -0.05 5.61 3.94
C ILE A 15 0.97 6.36 4.80
N THR A 16 1.65 7.37 4.24
CA THR A 16 2.68 8.14 4.97
C THR A 16 2.47 9.64 4.93
N SER A 17 2.80 10.31 6.03
CA SER A 17 2.85 11.78 6.13
C SER A 17 4.15 12.38 5.59
N PHE A 18 5.18 11.56 5.34
CA PHE A 18 6.49 12.02 4.89
C PHE A 18 6.95 11.18 3.69
N ALA A 19 6.73 11.73 2.50
CA ALA A 19 7.11 11.11 1.24
C ALA A 19 8.58 11.40 0.93
N LEU A 20 9.48 10.75 1.66
CA LEU A 20 10.89 10.74 1.28
C LEU A 20 11.11 9.84 0.07
N SER A 21 12.06 10.24 -0.78
CA SER A 21 12.58 9.38 -1.83
C SER A 21 13.02 8.04 -1.21
N GLY A 22 12.54 6.93 -1.79
CA GLY A 22 12.84 5.57 -1.31
C GLY A 22 11.86 4.98 -0.29
N ASN A 23 10.94 5.75 0.31
CA ASN A 23 9.90 5.18 1.18
C ASN A 23 8.95 4.25 0.43
N GLN A 24 8.62 4.59 -0.83
CA GLN A 24 7.85 3.73 -1.71
C GLN A 24 8.55 2.39 -1.96
N GLN A 25 9.87 2.41 -2.20
CA GLN A 25 10.63 1.18 -2.45
C GLN A 25 10.74 0.33 -1.18
N LYS A 26 10.95 0.97 -0.02
CA LYS A 26 10.95 0.28 1.28
C LYS A 26 9.59 -0.36 1.58
N ALA A 27 8.48 0.33 1.31
CA ALA A 27 7.14 -0.20 1.50
C ALA A 27 6.88 -1.41 0.60
N LYS A 28 7.25 -1.33 -0.69
CA LYS A 28 7.19 -2.48 -1.62
C LYS A 28 7.99 -3.68 -1.10
N ASN A 29 9.25 -3.45 -0.72
CA ASN A 29 10.12 -4.50 -0.18
C ASN A 29 9.59 -5.10 1.14
N ALA A 30 8.88 -4.32 1.96
CA ALA A 30 8.27 -4.77 3.21
C ALA A 30 6.97 -5.57 3.03
N GLY A 31 6.42 -5.56 1.81
CA GLY A 31 5.25 -6.33 1.42
C GLY A 31 3.99 -5.51 1.14
N ALA A 32 4.07 -4.19 1.02
CA ALA A 32 2.92 -3.37 0.66
C ALA A 32 2.55 -3.57 -0.81
N SER A 33 1.25 -3.74 -1.08
CA SER A 33 0.69 -3.81 -2.43
C SER A 33 0.69 -2.43 -3.09
N THR A 34 0.41 -1.39 -2.30
CA THR A 34 0.27 -0.01 -2.77
C THR A 34 0.82 0.98 -1.73
N TYR A 35 1.13 2.20 -2.19
CA TYR A 35 1.74 3.26 -1.40
C TYR A 35 1.07 4.59 -1.71
N LEU A 36 0.70 5.35 -0.68
CA LEU A 36 0.00 6.63 -0.78
C LEU A 36 0.65 7.67 0.16
N ALA A 37 0.96 8.84 -0.37
CA ALA A 37 1.56 9.95 0.38
C ALA A 37 0.50 11.02 0.70
N LYS A 38 0.60 11.65 1.87
CA LYS A 38 -0.20 12.83 2.20
C LYS A 38 0.41 14.11 1.60
N PRO A 39 -0.42 15.13 1.29
CA PRO A 39 -1.88 15.08 1.28
C PRO A 39 -2.40 14.23 0.10
N TYR A 40 -3.46 13.46 0.34
CA TYR A 40 -4.18 12.71 -0.69
C TYR A 40 -5.67 13.02 -0.60
N SER A 41 -6.38 12.90 -1.72
CA SER A 41 -7.82 13.02 -1.74
C SER A 41 -8.47 11.74 -1.21
N PRO A 42 -9.59 11.81 -0.48
CA PRO A 42 -10.40 10.64 -0.16
C PRO A 42 -10.78 9.81 -1.40
N PHE A 43 -10.93 10.46 -2.57
CA PHE A 43 -11.20 9.80 -3.83
C PHE A 43 -10.00 8.95 -4.31
N ASP A 44 -8.77 9.44 -4.15
CA ASP A 44 -7.56 8.69 -4.50
C ASP A 44 -7.48 7.39 -3.70
N LEU A 45 -7.79 7.46 -2.40
CA LEU A 45 -7.84 6.28 -1.54
C LEU A 45 -8.96 5.31 -1.95
N LEU A 46 -10.15 5.82 -2.27
CA LEU A 46 -11.27 5.00 -2.73
C LEU A 46 -10.96 4.29 -4.05
N GLU A 47 -10.31 4.96 -4.99
CA GLU A 47 -9.86 4.32 -6.23
C GLU A 47 -8.84 3.23 -5.97
N MET A 48 -7.90 3.44 -5.04
CA MET A 48 -6.92 2.41 -4.66
C MET A 48 -7.57 1.19 -4.02
N ILE A 49 -8.62 1.37 -3.21
CA ILE A 49 -9.38 0.28 -2.60
C ILE A 49 -10.23 -0.45 -3.64
N ARG A 50 -10.83 0.27 -4.59
CA ARG A 50 -11.72 -0.28 -5.63
C ARG A 50 -10.98 -0.98 -6.76
N LYS A 51 -9.68 -0.74 -6.95
CA LYS A 51 -8.88 -1.48 -7.92
C LYS A 51 -8.84 -2.95 -7.50
N PRO A 52 -9.33 -3.88 -8.34
CA PRO A 52 -9.16 -5.30 -8.05
C PRO A 52 -7.67 -5.56 -7.96
N VAL A 53 -7.23 -6.00 -6.79
CA VAL A 53 -5.87 -6.49 -6.61
C VAL A 53 -5.82 -7.79 -7.40
N PRO A 54 -4.95 -7.92 -8.41
CA PRO A 54 -4.90 -9.14 -9.21
C PRO A 54 -4.74 -10.32 -8.26
N GLU A 55 -5.67 -11.26 -8.34
CA GLU A 55 -5.55 -12.56 -7.68
C GLU A 55 -4.24 -13.17 -8.19
N GLY A 56 -3.31 -13.41 -7.27
CA GLY A 56 -2.06 -14.09 -7.55
C GLY A 56 -2.30 -15.56 -7.85
#